data_AF-A0A2A4N028-F1
#
_entry.id   AF-A0A2A4N028-F1
#
_cell.length_a   1.000
_cell.length_b   1.000
_cell.length_c   1.000
_cell.angle_alpha   90.00
_cell.angle_beta   90.00
_cell.angle_gamma   90.00
#
_symmetry.space_group_name_H-M   'P 1'
#
loop_
_entity.id
_entity.type
_entity.pdbx_description
1 polymer ?
#
loop_
_entity_poly.entity_id
_entity_poly.type
_entity_poly.pdbx_seq_one_letter_code
_entity_poly.pdbx_strand_id
1 'polypeptide(L)'
;MKFTTGLKRARSNIAFLLGLGVAVGIVYTLENTGPSFSYGKIVNPIKLSGLGQTAAPVDKLSEADMTTARIAWVYFQKNTQEATGLVNSVNNYASTTMWDQASYMMALISVEKLGIINEREFDNRLIKLLGSLVVLPLFEGKLPNKAYDTRTLAMTDYKNRSSERGIGWSALDVARIIVPLSVLAWNYPKYSKQI
;
A
#
# COMPACT_ATOMS: atom_id res chain seq x y z
N MET A 1 15.65 52.67 -40.73
CA MET A 1 16.25 51.72 -39.71
C MET A 1 16.70 50.42 -40.40
N LYS A 2 17.97 50.37 -40.62
CA LYS A 2 18.71 49.40 -41.45
C LYS A 2 18.56 47.98 -40.88
N PHE A 3 17.73 47.13 -41.42
CA PHE A 3 17.45 45.69 -41.21
C PHE A 3 18.59 45.00 -40.47
N THR A 4 19.72 45.49 -40.59
CA THR A 4 20.89 44.81 -39.99
C THR A 4 21.04 45.20 -38.51
N THR A 5 20.54 46.37 -38.07
CA THR A 5 20.57 46.79 -36.66
C THR A 5 19.40 46.17 -35.88
N GLY A 6 18.32 45.91 -36.60
CA GLY A 6 17.15 45.19 -36.03
C GLY A 6 17.44 43.70 -35.81
N LEU A 7 18.31 43.17 -36.62
CA LEU A 7 18.71 41.76 -36.46
C LEU A 7 19.69 41.60 -35.29
N LYS A 8 20.50 42.59 -35.07
CA LYS A 8 21.46 42.51 -33.94
C LYS A 8 20.74 42.76 -32.60
N ARG A 9 19.69 43.49 -32.60
CA ARG A 9 18.95 43.76 -31.35
C ARG A 9 18.06 42.57 -30.98
N ALA A 10 17.73 41.80 -32.03
CA ALA A 10 16.80 40.68 -31.77
C ALA A 10 17.58 39.38 -31.57
N ARG A 11 18.83 39.42 -31.29
CA ARG A 11 19.72 38.24 -31.23
C ARG A 11 19.27 37.29 -30.10
N SER A 12 18.73 37.85 -29.02
CA SER A 12 18.30 36.95 -27.92
C SER A 12 16.95 36.30 -28.25
N ASN A 13 16.12 37.02 -28.94
CA ASN A 13 14.84 36.42 -29.39
C ASN A 13 15.06 35.35 -30.46
N ILE A 14 16.07 35.60 -31.23
CA ILE A 14 16.37 34.61 -32.28
C ILE A 14 16.99 33.37 -31.62
N ALA A 15 17.87 33.62 -30.67
CA ALA A 15 18.43 32.47 -29.93
C ALA A 15 17.35 31.68 -29.20
N PHE A 16 16.40 32.32 -28.61
CA PHE A 16 15.27 31.66 -27.93
C PHE A 16 14.42 30.84 -28.91
N LEU A 17 14.15 31.44 -30.07
CA LEU A 17 13.28 30.74 -31.03
C LEU A 17 14.01 29.54 -31.65
N LEU A 18 15.29 29.72 -31.74
CA LEU A 18 16.05 28.57 -32.26
C LEU A 18 16.12 27.46 -31.21
N GLY A 19 16.28 27.86 -29.99
CA GLY A 19 16.26 26.86 -28.90
C GLY A 19 14.90 26.14 -28.82
N LEU A 20 13.89 26.89 -28.89
CA LEU A 20 12.55 26.28 -28.85
C LEU A 20 12.33 25.33 -30.04
N GLY A 21 12.87 25.72 -31.17
CA GLY A 21 12.73 24.84 -32.34
C GLY A 21 13.52 23.53 -32.17
N VAL A 22 14.69 23.68 -31.63
CA VAL A 22 15.52 22.47 -31.43
C VAL A 22 14.85 21.56 -30.39
N ALA A 23 14.35 22.06 -29.31
CA ALA A 23 13.67 21.24 -28.28
C ALA A 23 12.46 20.50 -28.86
N VAL A 24 11.66 21.30 -29.66
CA VAL A 24 10.47 20.65 -30.26
C VAL A 24 10.91 19.56 -31.24
N GLY A 25 11.99 19.85 -31.95
CA GLY A 25 12.51 18.83 -32.88
C GLY A 25 12.98 17.57 -32.14
N ILE A 26 13.67 17.78 -31.05
CA ILE A 26 14.14 16.61 -30.27
C ILE A 26 12.93 15.80 -29.76
N VAL A 27 11.90 16.48 -29.27
CA VAL A 27 10.70 15.79 -28.75
C VAL A 27 10.01 15.01 -29.88
N TYR A 28 9.93 15.72 -31.04
CA TYR A 28 9.23 15.08 -32.17
C TYR A 28 9.99 13.83 -32.63
N THR A 29 11.34 13.96 -32.65
CA THR A 29 12.12 12.80 -33.10
C THR A 29 12.06 11.67 -32.06
N LEU A 30 12.12 12.01 -30.81
CA LEU A 30 11.99 10.99 -29.75
C LEU A 30 10.61 10.33 -29.77
N GLU A 31 9.67 11.14 -30.11
CA GLU A 31 8.32 10.55 -30.10
C GLU A 31 8.13 9.66 -31.34
N ASN A 32 8.82 10.05 -32.50
CA ASN A 32 8.54 9.27 -33.74
C ASN A 32 9.57 8.17 -33.92
N THR A 33 10.72 8.40 -33.25
CA THR A 33 11.78 7.38 -33.48
C THR A 33 12.07 6.66 -32.17
N GLY A 34 11.57 7.33 -31.01
CA GLY A 34 11.85 6.75 -29.68
C GLY A 34 11.08 5.45 -29.43
N PRO A 35 11.71 4.38 -28.97
CA PRO A 35 11.05 3.11 -28.65
C PRO A 35 9.67 3.33 -28.01
N SER A 36 8.50 3.21 -28.72
CA SER A 36 7.24 3.11 -27.94
C SER A 36 7.49 2.56 -26.53
N PHE A 37 7.91 3.35 -25.59
CA PHE A 37 7.86 2.76 -24.23
C PHE A 37 6.47 2.18 -23.95
N SER A 38 6.16 1.06 -24.60
CA SER A 38 5.03 0.20 -24.19
C SER A 38 5.02 0.00 -22.68
N TYR A 39 4.55 0.99 -21.85
CA TYR A 39 4.13 0.58 -20.48
C TYR A 39 3.23 -0.65 -20.53
N GLY A 40 3.41 -1.48 -21.56
CA GLY A 40 2.50 -2.66 -21.63
C GLY A 40 3.16 -3.76 -22.46
N LYS A 41 4.42 -4.15 -22.05
CA LYS A 41 4.85 -5.48 -22.57
C LYS A 41 6.32 -5.72 -22.21
N ILE A 42 6.93 -4.96 -21.17
CA ILE A 42 8.19 -5.57 -20.68
C ILE A 42 7.84 -6.51 -19.52
N VAL A 43 6.92 -7.44 -19.68
CA VAL A 43 7.03 -8.56 -18.72
C VAL A 43 7.90 -9.64 -19.36
N ASN A 44 9.10 -9.41 -19.69
CA ASN A 44 9.74 -10.73 -19.80
C ASN A 44 9.13 -11.75 -18.82
N PRO A 45 8.19 -12.62 -19.27
CA PRO A 45 7.80 -13.59 -18.24
C PRO A 45 8.99 -13.97 -17.35
N ILE A 46 9.20 -13.29 -16.27
CA ILE A 46 10.11 -14.00 -15.35
C ILE A 46 10.12 -15.50 -15.68
N LYS A 47 10.98 -15.92 -16.57
CA LYS A 47 11.18 -17.40 -16.56
C LYS A 47 11.27 -17.92 -15.11
N LEU A 48 10.18 -17.95 -14.45
CA LEU A 48 10.15 -18.58 -13.10
C LEU A 48 10.87 -19.93 -13.15
N SER A 49 11.96 -20.00 -13.81
CA SER A 49 12.75 -21.25 -13.75
C SER A 49 13.41 -21.36 -12.37
N GLY A 50 12.56 -21.92 -11.43
CA GLY A 50 12.94 -22.24 -10.02
C GLY A 50 11.74 -22.14 -9.09
N LEU A 51 10.54 -21.81 -9.67
CA LEU A 51 9.31 -21.89 -8.85
C LEU A 51 8.83 -23.33 -8.72
N GLY A 52 9.58 -24.24 -9.35
CA GLY A 52 9.32 -25.69 -9.13
C GLY A 52 10.09 -26.23 -7.93
N GLN A 53 10.83 -25.25 -7.16
CA GLN A 53 11.21 -25.91 -5.89
C GLN A 53 9.98 -26.28 -5.06
N THR A 54 9.31 -27.35 -5.47
CA THR A 54 8.25 -27.83 -4.54
C THR A 54 8.63 -27.47 -3.09
N ALA A 55 8.31 -26.20 -2.69
CA ALA A 55 8.36 -25.97 -1.23
C ALA A 55 8.65 -27.28 -0.47
N ALA A 56 9.92 -27.52 -0.06
CA ALA A 56 10.11 -28.62 0.89
C ALA A 56 8.77 -29.09 1.50
N PRO A 57 8.45 -30.42 1.39
CA PRO A 57 7.22 -30.86 2.09
C PRO A 57 7.06 -30.16 3.44
N VAL A 58 6.08 -29.25 3.45
CA VAL A 58 5.75 -28.66 4.77
C VAL A 58 5.44 -29.79 5.77
N ASP A 59 6.41 -30.14 6.59
CA ASP A 59 6.08 -31.08 7.68
C ASP A 59 4.71 -30.75 8.29
N LYS A 60 3.94 -31.85 8.46
CA LYS A 60 2.66 -31.65 9.19
C LYS A 60 2.86 -30.74 10.41
N LEU A 61 1.94 -29.72 10.50
CA LEU A 61 2.01 -28.82 11.69
C LEU A 61 1.96 -29.64 12.99
N SER A 62 3.02 -29.38 13.84
CA SER A 62 3.03 -30.04 15.17
C SER A 62 2.07 -29.35 16.14
N GLU A 63 1.73 -30.02 17.15
CA GLU A 63 0.91 -29.39 18.20
C GLU A 63 1.62 -28.16 18.80
N ALA A 64 2.89 -28.22 18.95
CA ALA A 64 3.63 -27.04 19.45
C ALA A 64 3.44 -25.82 18.53
N ASP A 65 3.46 -26.10 17.17
CA ASP A 65 3.19 -24.99 16.23
C ASP A 65 1.78 -24.41 16.43
N MET A 66 0.77 -25.32 16.63
CA MET A 66 -0.61 -24.81 16.81
C MET A 66 -0.73 -24.04 18.13
N THR A 67 0.03 -24.53 19.12
CA THR A 67 -0.03 -23.81 20.41
C THR A 67 0.58 -22.41 20.26
N THR A 68 1.66 -22.31 19.56
CA THR A 68 2.29 -20.99 19.34
C THR A 68 1.35 -20.05 18.57
N ALA A 69 0.72 -20.62 17.54
CA ALA A 69 -0.23 -19.80 16.78
C ALA A 69 -1.38 -19.28 17.66
N ARG A 70 -1.89 -20.16 18.55
CA ARG A 70 -3.01 -19.73 19.41
C ARG A 70 -2.56 -18.65 20.38
N ILE A 71 -1.31 -18.82 20.85
CA ILE A 71 -0.81 -17.81 21.81
C ILE A 71 -0.62 -16.47 21.08
N ALA A 72 -0.03 -16.53 19.92
CA ALA A 72 0.12 -15.28 19.14
C ALA A 72 -1.24 -14.63 18.87
N TRP A 73 -2.20 -15.44 18.54
CA TRP A 73 -3.52 -14.90 18.20
C TRP A 73 -4.14 -14.15 19.40
N VAL A 74 -3.73 -14.53 20.61
CA VAL A 74 -4.29 -13.86 21.81
C VAL A 74 -3.94 -12.37 21.79
N TYR A 75 -2.82 -12.00 21.28
CA TYR A 75 -2.50 -10.57 21.17
C TYR A 75 -3.56 -9.82 20.35
N PHE A 76 -3.88 -10.39 19.24
CA PHE A 76 -4.84 -9.67 18.36
C PHE A 76 -6.24 -9.65 18.98
N GLN A 77 -6.50 -10.73 19.76
CA GLN A 77 -7.82 -10.73 20.42
C GLN A 77 -7.89 -9.63 21.48
N LYS A 78 -6.82 -9.44 22.07
CA LYS A 78 -6.88 -8.52 23.23
C LYS A 78 -6.68 -7.08 22.78
N ASN A 79 -6.17 -6.96 21.59
CA ASN A 79 -5.79 -5.56 21.26
C ASN A 79 -6.65 -5.05 20.11
N THR A 80 -7.67 -5.78 19.77
CA THR A 80 -8.58 -5.28 18.73
C THR A 80 -9.62 -4.34 19.38
N GLN A 81 -9.78 -3.14 18.66
CA GLN A 81 -10.85 -2.23 19.11
C GLN A 81 -12.20 -2.61 18.50
N GLU A 82 -13.12 -2.83 19.45
CA GLU A 82 -14.41 -3.41 19.01
C GLU A 82 -15.14 -2.46 18.04
N ALA A 83 -14.92 -1.14 18.32
CA ALA A 83 -15.70 -0.18 17.50
C ALA A 83 -15.11 -0.06 16.09
N THR A 84 -13.83 -0.17 16.03
CA THR A 84 -13.26 0.13 14.69
C THR A 84 -12.74 -1.16 14.03
N GLY A 85 -12.48 -2.12 14.86
CA GLY A 85 -11.92 -3.38 14.29
C GLY A 85 -10.41 -3.26 14.08
N LEU A 86 -9.80 -2.06 14.43
CA LEU A 86 -8.33 -1.91 14.29
C LEU A 86 -7.62 -2.53 15.50
N VAL A 87 -6.36 -2.92 15.22
CA VAL A 87 -5.58 -3.53 16.31
C VAL A 87 -4.46 -2.57 16.73
N ASN A 88 -4.28 -2.52 18.05
CA ASN A 88 -3.17 -1.68 18.55
C ASN A 88 -1.80 -2.23 18.10
N SER A 89 -0.92 -1.27 17.92
CA SER A 89 0.44 -1.68 17.52
C SER A 89 1.18 -2.31 18.70
N VAL A 90 0.85 -1.77 19.84
CA VAL A 90 1.39 -2.34 21.09
C VAL A 90 0.25 -2.44 22.12
N ASN A 91 0.50 -3.41 23.04
CA ASN A 91 -0.55 -3.60 24.05
C ASN A 91 -0.75 -2.36 24.93
N ASN A 92 -2.04 -1.94 25.07
CA ASN A 92 -2.45 -0.84 25.96
C ASN A 92 -2.00 0.52 25.42
N TYR A 93 -1.84 0.56 24.17
CA TYR A 93 -1.56 1.84 23.49
C TYR A 93 -2.39 1.92 22.20
N ALA A 94 -3.43 2.75 22.27
CA ALA A 94 -4.43 2.74 21.18
C ALA A 94 -3.90 3.52 19.96
N SER A 95 -2.83 2.94 19.36
CA SER A 95 -2.22 3.51 18.14
C SER A 95 -1.90 2.38 17.15
N THR A 96 -2.00 2.81 15.87
CA THR A 96 -1.65 1.80 14.86
C THR A 96 -1.12 2.48 13.60
N THR A 97 -0.41 1.62 12.82
CA THR A 97 -0.02 2.02 11.46
C THR A 97 -0.57 1.01 10.44
N MET A 98 -0.41 1.45 9.16
CA MET A 98 -0.86 0.45 8.14
C MET A 98 0.02 -0.80 8.18
N TRP A 99 1.25 -0.58 8.63
CA TRP A 99 2.13 -1.74 8.85
C TRP A 99 1.51 -2.73 9.83
N ASP A 100 1.08 -2.24 10.92
CA ASP A 100 0.49 -3.10 11.97
C ASP A 100 -0.82 -3.74 11.49
N GLN A 101 -1.60 -2.96 10.76
CA GLN A 101 -2.89 -3.55 10.35
C GLN A 101 -2.68 -4.60 9.26
N ALA A 102 -1.64 -4.38 8.45
CA ALA A 102 -1.34 -5.44 7.46
C ALA A 102 -0.96 -6.75 8.17
N SER A 103 -0.13 -6.63 9.24
CA SER A 103 0.21 -7.84 10.03
C SER A 103 -1.05 -8.48 10.65
N TYR A 104 -1.91 -7.67 11.11
CA TYR A 104 -3.17 -8.20 11.66
C TYR A 104 -3.97 -8.94 10.58
N MET A 105 -4.07 -8.38 9.35
CA MET A 105 -4.85 -9.07 8.30
C MET A 105 -4.21 -10.41 7.95
N MET A 106 -2.91 -10.41 7.93
CA MET A 106 -2.27 -11.71 7.62
C MET A 106 -2.54 -12.71 8.76
N ALA A 107 -2.45 -12.20 9.99
CA ALA A 107 -2.77 -13.10 11.11
C ALA A 107 -4.21 -13.63 11.01
N LEU A 108 -5.12 -12.75 10.66
CA LEU A 108 -6.53 -13.19 10.57
C LEU A 108 -6.67 -14.28 9.48
N ILE A 109 -6.00 -14.06 8.31
CA ILE A 109 -6.06 -15.07 7.24
C ILE A 109 -5.44 -16.38 7.74
N SER A 110 -4.36 -16.26 8.46
CA SER A 110 -3.63 -17.46 8.90
C SER A 110 -4.46 -18.26 9.91
N VAL A 111 -5.00 -17.62 10.91
CA VAL A 111 -5.71 -18.37 11.96
C VAL A 111 -7.01 -18.97 11.40
N GLU A 112 -7.57 -18.27 10.39
CA GLU A 112 -8.73 -18.93 9.74
C GLU A 112 -8.28 -20.19 8.99
N LYS A 113 -7.14 -20.14 8.31
CA LYS A 113 -6.70 -21.31 7.54
C LYS A 113 -6.23 -22.43 8.47
N LEU A 114 -5.81 -21.99 9.65
CA LEU A 114 -5.35 -23.02 10.59
C LEU A 114 -6.53 -23.59 11.38
N GLY A 115 -7.72 -23.04 11.15
CA GLY A 115 -8.92 -23.53 11.86
C GLY A 115 -8.97 -23.07 13.32
N ILE A 116 -8.15 -22.09 13.70
CA ILE A 116 -8.18 -21.56 15.08
C ILE A 116 -9.44 -20.72 15.30
N ILE A 117 -9.90 -20.05 14.24
CA ILE A 117 -11.21 -19.38 14.35
C ILE A 117 -12.09 -19.86 13.19
N ASN A 118 -13.43 -19.69 13.41
CA ASN A 118 -14.34 -20.14 12.32
C ASN A 118 -14.64 -19.00 11.34
N GLU A 119 -15.32 -19.33 10.26
CA GLU A 119 -15.56 -18.38 9.16
C GLU A 119 -16.38 -17.16 9.64
N ARG A 120 -17.30 -17.44 10.49
CA ARG A 120 -18.12 -16.29 10.97
C ARG A 120 -17.26 -15.26 11.71
N GLU A 121 -16.44 -15.75 12.65
CA GLU A 121 -15.55 -14.82 13.35
C GLU A 121 -14.60 -14.10 12.37
N PHE A 122 -14.05 -14.83 11.47
CA PHE A 122 -13.19 -14.21 10.44
C PHE A 122 -13.92 -13.11 9.68
N ASP A 123 -15.16 -13.39 9.26
CA ASP A 123 -15.91 -12.38 8.47
C ASP A 123 -16.21 -11.15 9.33
N ASN A 124 -16.62 -11.42 10.52
CA ASN A 124 -16.97 -10.27 11.37
C ASN A 124 -15.75 -9.36 11.59
N ARG A 125 -14.67 -9.94 11.83
CA ARG A 125 -13.48 -9.10 12.10
C ARG A 125 -12.99 -8.41 10.82
N LEU A 126 -13.00 -9.12 9.74
CA LEU A 126 -12.46 -8.53 8.50
C LEU A 126 -13.36 -7.41 7.99
N ILE A 127 -14.65 -7.64 8.00
CA ILE A 127 -15.58 -6.60 7.50
C ILE A 127 -15.46 -5.33 8.35
N LYS A 128 -15.38 -5.49 9.58
CA LYS A 128 -15.22 -4.30 10.43
C LYS A 128 -13.89 -3.58 10.14
N LEU A 129 -12.87 -4.35 10.11
CA LEU A 129 -11.57 -3.73 9.77
C LEU A 129 -11.62 -3.02 8.42
N LEU A 130 -12.08 -3.69 7.36
CA LEU A 130 -12.14 -3.06 6.02
C LEU A 130 -13.06 -1.85 6.02
N GLY A 131 -14.13 -2.02 6.79
CA GLY A 131 -15.03 -0.84 6.89
C GLY A 131 -14.29 0.39 7.45
N SER A 132 -13.50 0.16 8.43
CA SER A 132 -12.74 1.30 9.01
C SER A 132 -11.70 1.82 8.01
N LEU A 133 -11.04 0.94 7.31
CA LEU A 133 -9.99 1.41 6.38
C LEU A 133 -10.59 2.27 5.26
N VAL A 134 -11.82 2.02 4.90
CA VAL A 134 -12.45 2.76 3.78
C VAL A 134 -12.71 4.21 4.20
N VAL A 135 -12.92 4.43 5.46
CA VAL A 135 -13.35 5.80 5.83
C VAL A 135 -12.20 6.50 6.57
N LEU A 136 -10.99 5.97 6.50
CA LEU A 136 -9.88 6.59 7.22
C LEU A 136 -9.56 7.96 6.61
N PRO A 137 -9.40 8.95 7.52
CA PRO A 137 -8.91 10.21 6.96
C PRO A 137 -7.49 10.06 6.37
N LEU A 138 -7.34 10.79 5.27
CA LEU A 138 -6.05 10.59 4.56
C LEU A 138 -5.19 11.85 4.72
N PHE A 139 -3.83 11.59 4.74
CA PHE A 139 -2.90 12.74 4.74
C PHE A 139 -2.98 13.51 3.41
N GLU A 140 -3.60 14.73 3.59
CA GLU A 140 -3.83 15.62 2.42
C GLU A 140 -4.72 14.95 1.38
N GLY A 141 -5.49 14.09 1.80
CA GLY A 141 -6.50 13.47 0.91
C GLY A 141 -5.88 12.47 -0.06
N LYS A 142 -4.65 12.00 0.23
CA LYS A 142 -4.03 11.19 -0.85
C LYS A 142 -3.77 9.78 -0.35
N LEU A 143 -2.95 9.66 0.76
CA LEU A 143 -2.64 8.31 1.27
C LEU A 143 -2.79 8.29 2.79
N PRO A 144 -2.81 7.02 3.24
CA PRO A 144 -3.02 6.93 4.69
C PRO A 144 -1.90 7.65 5.47
N ASN A 145 -2.33 8.26 6.56
CA ASN A 145 -1.37 8.89 7.48
C ASN A 145 -0.51 7.81 8.14
N LYS A 146 0.60 8.18 8.66
CA LYS A 146 1.54 7.19 9.21
C LYS A 146 1.01 6.57 10.50
N ALA A 147 0.16 7.27 11.22
CA ALA A 147 -0.36 6.66 12.47
C ALA A 147 -1.79 7.13 12.72
N TYR A 148 -2.56 6.17 13.35
CA TYR A 148 -3.98 6.48 13.65
C TYR A 148 -4.29 6.00 15.07
N ASP A 149 -5.19 6.75 15.66
CA ASP A 149 -5.80 6.21 16.89
C ASP A 149 -6.77 5.07 16.58
N THR A 150 -6.58 3.90 17.20
CA THR A 150 -7.36 2.70 16.82
C THR A 150 -8.79 2.79 17.36
N ARG A 151 -9.02 3.67 18.24
CA ARG A 151 -10.39 3.78 18.81
C ARG A 151 -11.27 4.69 17.94
N THR A 152 -10.55 5.71 17.36
CA THR A 152 -11.43 6.74 16.76
C THR A 152 -11.13 6.86 15.26
N LEU A 153 -10.06 6.37 14.75
CA LEU A 153 -9.57 6.44 13.36
C LEU A 153 -8.90 7.78 13.07
N ALA A 154 -8.75 8.60 14.17
CA ALA A 154 -8.20 9.94 13.95
C ALA A 154 -6.70 9.84 13.59
N MET A 155 -6.34 10.76 12.65
CA MET A 155 -4.88 10.83 12.37
C MET A 155 -4.14 11.35 13.60
N THR A 156 -3.01 10.68 13.88
CA THR A 156 -2.22 11.09 15.05
C THR A 156 -0.74 11.11 14.69
N ASP A 157 0.08 11.69 15.58
CA ASP A 157 1.55 11.49 15.46
C ASP A 157 2.00 10.23 16.20
N TYR A 158 3.27 10.02 16.34
CA TYR A 158 3.72 8.72 16.87
C TYR A 158 3.46 8.62 18.38
N LYS A 159 3.23 9.79 18.97
CA LYS A 159 2.90 9.72 20.41
C LYS A 159 1.39 9.62 20.62
N ASN A 160 0.65 9.34 19.52
CA ASN A 160 -0.82 9.18 19.48
C ASN A 160 -1.55 10.46 19.88
N ARG A 161 -0.89 11.58 19.60
CA ARG A 161 -1.61 12.87 19.73
C ARG A 161 -2.34 13.22 18.43
N SER A 162 -3.57 13.64 18.62
CA SER A 162 -4.39 13.94 17.43
C SER A 162 -3.74 15.03 16.56
N SER A 163 -3.85 14.74 15.31
CA SER A 163 -3.29 15.71 14.34
C SER A 163 -4.27 15.90 13.18
N GLU A 164 -4.61 17.20 12.96
CA GLU A 164 -5.56 17.46 11.85
C GLU A 164 -4.87 17.29 10.50
N ARG A 165 -3.67 17.69 10.49
CA ARG A 165 -2.97 17.56 9.19
C ARG A 165 -2.38 16.15 9.03
N GLY A 166 -1.93 15.48 10.07
CA GLY A 166 -1.21 14.19 9.99
C GLY A 166 0.31 14.38 9.94
N ILE A 167 1.04 13.31 9.83
CA ILE A 167 2.52 13.45 9.88
C ILE A 167 3.12 12.85 8.60
N GLY A 168 2.23 12.71 7.59
CA GLY A 168 2.77 12.22 6.30
C GLY A 168 2.31 10.77 6.03
N TRP A 169 2.91 10.28 4.80
CA TRP A 169 2.57 8.87 4.48
C TRP A 169 3.87 8.11 4.18
N SER A 170 3.71 6.76 4.32
CA SER A 170 4.87 5.88 4.10
C SER A 170 4.58 4.90 2.95
N ALA A 171 5.49 5.02 1.95
CA ALA A 171 5.30 4.08 0.82
C ALA A 171 5.46 2.62 1.29
N LEU A 172 6.31 2.45 2.20
CA LEU A 172 6.49 1.09 2.75
C LEU A 172 5.20 0.59 3.42
N ASP A 173 4.63 1.43 4.23
CA ASP A 173 3.37 1.00 4.89
C ASP A 173 2.27 0.73 3.85
N VAL A 174 2.22 1.51 2.85
CA VAL A 174 1.18 1.29 1.83
C VAL A 174 1.46 -0.03 1.09
N ALA A 175 2.72 -0.21 0.79
CA ALA A 175 3.04 -1.46 0.07
C ALA A 175 2.70 -2.68 0.93
N ARG A 176 2.90 -2.64 2.12
CA ARG A 176 2.66 -3.81 2.99
C ARG A 176 1.17 -4.12 3.13
N ILE A 177 0.45 -3.06 3.25
CA ILE A 177 -1.00 -3.37 3.45
C ILE A 177 -1.58 -3.96 2.17
N ILE A 178 -0.98 -3.72 1.05
CA ILE A 178 -1.52 -4.27 -0.22
C ILE A 178 -1.29 -5.78 -0.27
N VAL A 179 -0.37 -6.29 0.44
CA VAL A 179 -0.08 -7.74 0.39
C VAL A 179 -1.28 -8.55 0.92
N PRO A 180 -1.67 -8.38 2.10
CA PRO A 180 -2.82 -9.19 2.53
C PRO A 180 -4.11 -8.81 1.78
N LEU A 181 -4.24 -7.59 1.32
CA LEU A 181 -5.44 -7.27 0.51
C LEU A 181 -5.44 -8.07 -0.80
N SER A 182 -4.24 -8.22 -1.30
CA SER A 182 -4.19 -9.01 -2.55
C SER A 182 -4.53 -10.48 -2.27
N VAL A 183 -4.02 -10.96 -1.20
CA VAL A 183 -4.39 -12.34 -0.83
C VAL A 183 -5.91 -12.47 -0.66
N LEU A 184 -6.49 -11.48 0.00
CA LEU A 184 -7.95 -11.54 0.24
C LEU A 184 -8.71 -11.42 -1.08
N ALA A 185 -8.18 -10.58 -1.99
CA ALA A 185 -8.90 -10.41 -3.27
C ALA A 185 -8.88 -11.70 -4.08
N TRP A 186 -7.88 -12.48 -3.93
CA TRP A 186 -7.78 -13.67 -4.81
C TRP A 186 -8.40 -14.89 -4.12
N ASN A 187 -8.30 -14.87 -2.81
CA ASN A 187 -8.70 -16.14 -2.16
C ASN A 187 -10.07 -16.02 -1.47
N TYR A 188 -10.54 -14.78 -1.36
CA TYR A 188 -11.85 -14.56 -0.71
C TYR A 188 -12.68 -13.59 -1.56
N PRO A 189 -13.29 -14.05 -2.66
CA PRO A 189 -13.93 -13.15 -3.63
C PRO A 189 -15.16 -12.44 -3.04
N LYS A 190 -15.69 -12.92 -1.98
CA LYS A 190 -16.86 -12.24 -1.37
C LYS A 190 -16.48 -10.86 -0.82
N TYR A 191 -15.21 -10.56 -0.63
CA TYR A 191 -14.85 -9.25 -0.06
C TYR A 191 -14.30 -8.33 -1.15
N SER A 192 -14.45 -8.64 -2.43
CA SER A 192 -13.80 -7.90 -3.54
C SER A 192 -14.36 -6.47 -3.63
N LYS A 193 -15.56 -6.32 -3.29
CA LYS A 193 -16.12 -4.95 -3.40
C LYS A 193 -15.50 -4.01 -2.37
N GLN A 194 -15.18 -4.60 -1.22
CA GLN A 194 -14.62 -3.76 -0.12
C GLN A 194 -13.12 -3.57 -0.30
N ILE A 195 -12.40 -4.48 -1.08
CA ILE A 195 -10.93 -4.35 -1.30
C ILE A 195 -10.70 -3.60 -2.61
#